data_AF-A0A379TYC9-F1
#
_entry.id   AF-A0A379TYC9-F1
#
_cell.length_a   1.000
_cell.length_b   1.000
_cell.length_c   1.000
_cell.angle_alpha   90.00
_cell.angle_beta   90.00
_cell.angle_gamma   90.00
#
_symmetry.space_group_name_H-M   'P 1'
#
loop_
_entity.id
_entity.type
_entity.pdbx_description
1 polymer ?
#
loop_
_entity_poly.entity_id
_entity_poly.type
_entity_poly.pdbx_seq_one_letter_code
_entity_poly.pdbx_strand_id
1 'polypeptide(L)'
;MSSLINHAMSGLNAAQAALSTVSNNINNYNVAGYTRQTTILAQANSTLGSGGWIGNGVYVSGVQREYDAFITNQLRGAQNQSSGLEHAAMHKCRKSTTCWPINPAHCLARCRAFLPVCKR
;
A
#
# COMPACT_ATOMS: atom_id res chain seq x y z
N MET A 1 25.54 22.79 29.81
CA MET A 1 24.08 23.07 29.71
C MET A 1 23.56 23.11 28.27
N SER A 2 24.34 23.54 27.26
CA SER A 2 23.89 23.59 25.86
C SER A 2 23.45 22.22 25.29
N SER A 3 24.12 21.12 25.61
CA SER A 3 23.79 19.78 25.08
C SER A 3 22.39 19.27 25.49
N LEU A 4 22.02 19.42 26.77
CA LEU A 4 20.72 18.96 27.26
C LEU A 4 19.54 19.69 26.61
N ILE A 5 19.67 21.01 26.45
CA ILE A 5 18.63 21.83 25.80
C ILE A 5 18.47 21.41 24.33
N ASN A 6 19.57 21.13 23.63
CA ASN A 6 19.51 20.64 22.25
C ASN A 6 18.83 19.26 22.16
N HIS A 7 19.08 18.34 23.09
CA HIS A 7 18.38 17.06 23.12
C HIS A 7 16.88 17.23 23.39
N ALA A 8 16.50 18.07 24.36
CA ALA A 8 15.10 18.37 24.66
C ALA A 8 14.38 19.01 23.45
N MET A 9 15.03 19.96 22.78
CA MET A 9 14.53 20.58 21.55
C MET A 9 14.34 19.55 20.42
N SER A 10 15.30 18.63 20.26
CA SER A 10 15.19 17.54 19.27
C SER A 10 13.98 16.64 19.54
N GLY A 11 13.72 16.30 20.80
CA GLY A 11 12.54 15.53 21.23
C GLY A 11 11.22 16.28 21.01
N LEU A 12 11.18 17.57 21.32
CA LEU A 12 10.01 18.42 21.08
C LEU A 12 9.69 18.50 19.58
N ASN A 13 10.69 18.73 18.74
CA ASN A 13 10.52 18.81 17.29
C ASN A 13 10.03 17.47 16.71
N ALA A 14 10.59 16.36 17.19
CA ALA A 14 10.14 15.02 16.85
C ALA A 14 8.68 14.77 17.25
N ALA A 15 8.28 15.15 18.46
CA ALA A 15 6.91 15.03 18.93
C ALA A 15 5.94 15.90 18.10
N GLN A 16 6.35 17.11 17.75
CA GLN A 16 5.56 18.01 16.91
C GLN A 16 5.30 17.42 15.51
N ALA A 17 6.32 16.82 14.89
CA ALA A 17 6.18 16.13 13.61
C ALA A 17 5.27 14.90 13.70
N ALA A 18 5.38 14.13 14.78
CA ALA A 18 4.48 13.01 15.06
C ALA A 18 3.01 13.47 15.18
N LEU A 19 2.76 14.53 15.95
CA LEU A 19 1.42 15.12 16.12
C LEU A 19 0.87 15.67 14.80
N SER A 20 1.71 16.30 13.96
CA SER A 20 1.30 16.75 12.63
C SER A 20 0.85 15.58 11.74
N THR A 21 1.55 14.46 11.79
CA THR A 21 1.17 13.26 11.03
C THR A 21 -0.12 12.64 11.57
N VAL A 22 -0.30 12.60 12.89
CA VAL A 22 -1.56 12.18 13.52
C VAL A 22 -2.72 13.11 13.11
N SER A 23 -2.50 14.42 13.09
CA SER A 23 -3.50 15.40 12.63
C SER A 23 -3.89 15.14 11.17
N ASN A 24 -2.92 14.93 10.29
CA ASN A 24 -3.19 14.57 8.90
C ASN A 24 -3.96 13.25 8.76
N ASN A 25 -3.66 12.24 9.59
CA ASN A 25 -4.41 10.99 9.60
C ASN A 25 -5.87 11.20 10.01
N ILE A 26 -6.13 12.00 11.05
CA ILE A 26 -7.49 12.29 11.54
C ILE A 26 -8.28 13.04 10.46
N ASN A 27 -7.69 14.08 9.87
CA ASN A 27 -8.35 14.90 8.86
C ASN A 27 -8.73 14.10 7.61
N ASN A 28 -7.93 13.09 7.25
CA ASN A 28 -8.13 12.28 6.05
C ASN A 28 -8.75 10.90 6.35
N TYR A 29 -9.20 10.65 7.58
CA TYR A 29 -9.71 9.33 7.98
C TYR A 29 -10.86 8.82 7.10
N ASN A 30 -11.72 9.72 6.62
CA ASN A 30 -12.86 9.38 5.76
C ASN A 30 -12.59 9.54 4.25
N VAL A 31 -11.35 9.82 3.85
CA VAL A 31 -11.00 9.95 2.43
C VAL A 31 -10.76 8.57 1.85
N ALA A 32 -11.56 8.19 0.85
CA ALA A 32 -11.42 6.89 0.19
C ALA A 32 -10.01 6.72 -0.41
N GLY A 33 -9.37 5.58 -0.13
CA GLY A 33 -8.00 5.30 -0.59
C GLY A 33 -6.90 5.97 0.25
N TYR A 34 -7.24 6.71 1.31
CA TYR A 34 -6.24 7.21 2.25
C TYR A 34 -5.57 6.05 2.99
N THR A 35 -4.24 6.12 3.08
CA THR A 35 -3.44 5.16 3.85
C THR A 35 -2.85 5.88 5.04
N ARG A 36 -3.03 5.31 6.23
CA ARG A 36 -2.50 5.85 7.48
C ARG A 36 -0.98 6.01 7.39
N GLN A 37 -0.49 7.14 7.87
CA GLN A 37 0.91 7.50 7.92
C GLN A 37 1.44 7.40 9.36
N THR A 38 2.62 6.82 9.53
CA THR A 38 3.30 6.71 10.82
C THR A 38 4.67 7.37 10.73
N THR A 39 4.96 8.27 11.66
CA THR A 39 6.29 8.89 11.78
C THR A 39 7.30 7.89 12.31
N ILE A 40 8.43 7.75 11.62
CA ILE A 40 9.55 6.94 12.06
C ILE A 40 10.57 7.86 12.71
N LEU A 41 10.84 7.60 13.99
CA LEU A 41 11.86 8.30 14.76
C LEU A 41 13.13 7.47 14.79
N ALA A 42 14.27 8.15 14.70
CA ALA A 42 15.58 7.53 14.81
C ALA A 42 16.45 8.29 15.81
N GLN A 43 17.30 7.53 16.52
CA GLN A 43 18.28 8.11 17.43
C GLN A 43 19.38 8.81 16.64
N ALA A 44 19.74 10.02 17.05
CA ALA A 44 20.90 10.70 16.50
C ALA A 44 22.19 9.97 16.93
N ASN A 45 23.19 9.93 16.04
CA ASN A 45 24.48 9.28 16.30
C ASN A 45 25.07 9.75 17.63
N SER A 46 25.54 8.82 18.46
CA SER A 46 26.16 9.16 19.75
C SER A 46 27.56 9.75 19.60
N THR A 47 27.96 10.64 20.51
CA THR A 47 29.31 11.17 20.60
C THR A 47 30.10 10.41 21.67
N LEU A 48 31.35 10.04 21.39
CA LEU A 48 32.24 9.44 22.40
C LEU A 48 32.86 10.53 23.26
N GLY A 49 32.59 10.49 24.57
CA GLY A 49 33.22 11.35 25.57
C GLY A 49 34.16 10.58 26.50
N SER A 50 34.84 11.32 27.39
CA SER A 50 35.78 10.76 28.37
C SER A 50 35.15 9.73 29.34
N GLY A 51 33.82 9.66 29.42
CA GLY A 51 33.08 8.73 30.28
C GLY A 51 32.19 7.73 29.53
N GLY A 52 32.37 7.60 28.20
CA GLY A 52 31.58 6.69 27.36
C GLY A 52 30.75 7.39 26.28
N TRP A 53 29.80 6.66 25.69
CA TRP A 53 28.95 7.15 24.62
C TRP A 53 27.80 8.01 25.16
N ILE A 54 27.63 9.21 24.60
CA ILE A 54 26.54 10.14 24.92
C ILE A 54 25.61 10.23 23.71
N GLY A 55 24.32 9.93 23.90
CA GLY A 55 23.32 10.02 22.85
C GLY A 55 23.01 11.47 22.46
N ASN A 56 22.87 11.76 21.17
CA ASN A 56 22.71 13.12 20.67
C ASN A 56 21.25 13.57 20.47
N GLY A 57 20.28 12.82 21.00
CA GLY A 57 18.85 13.11 20.87
C GLY A 57 18.18 12.28 19.77
N VAL A 58 17.08 12.80 19.22
CA VAL A 58 16.21 12.08 18.28
C VAL A 58 15.88 12.96 17.07
N TYR A 59 15.70 12.34 15.91
CA TYR A 59 15.23 13.04 14.71
C TYR A 59 14.17 12.20 13.98
N VAL A 60 13.43 12.84 13.08
CA VAL A 60 12.46 12.16 12.22
C VAL A 60 13.20 11.56 11.04
N SER A 61 13.25 10.24 10.97
CA SER A 61 13.86 9.49 9.86
C SER A 61 13.00 9.55 8.60
N GLY A 62 11.68 9.53 8.78
CA GLY A 62 10.74 9.66 7.69
C GLY A 62 9.29 9.41 8.12
N VAL A 63 8.39 9.35 7.14
CA VAL A 63 6.98 9.00 7.33
C VAL A 63 6.66 7.82 6.44
N GLN A 64 6.27 6.71 7.05
CA GLN A 64 5.90 5.50 6.33
C GLN A 64 4.38 5.37 6.25
N ARG A 65 3.89 4.80 5.15
CA ARG A 65 2.47 4.43 5.00
C ARG A 65 2.26 3.00 5.50
N GLU A 66 1.29 2.81 6.39
CA GLU A 66 0.87 1.50 6.88
C GLU A 66 -0.05 0.84 5.85
N TYR A 67 0.49 -0.12 5.09
CA TYR A 67 -0.30 -1.01 4.25
C TYR A 67 -0.40 -2.38 4.93
N ASP A 68 -1.61 -2.90 5.08
CA ASP A 68 -1.82 -4.28 5.52
C ASP A 68 -1.37 -5.25 4.43
N ALA A 69 -0.13 -5.72 4.52
CA ALA A 69 0.46 -6.67 3.56
C ALA A 69 -0.40 -7.93 3.41
N PHE A 70 -1.08 -8.37 4.47
CA PHE A 70 -2.00 -9.51 4.42
C PHE A 70 -3.21 -9.26 3.52
N ILE A 71 -3.96 -8.17 3.73
CA ILE A 71 -5.10 -7.77 2.90
C ILE A 71 -4.65 -7.57 1.44
N THR A 72 -3.49 -6.94 1.26
CA THR A 72 -2.92 -6.69 -0.08
C THR A 72 -2.60 -8.00 -0.80
N ASN A 73 -2.06 -8.99 -0.08
CA ASN A 73 -1.76 -10.31 -0.65
C ASN A 73 -3.03 -11.12 -0.95
N GLN A 74 -4.05 -11.03 -0.10
CA GLN A 74 -5.36 -11.62 -0.38
C GLN A 74 -6.00 -11.03 -1.64
N LEU A 75 -6.01 -9.69 -1.76
CA LEU A 75 -6.55 -9.01 -2.93
C LEU A 75 -5.80 -9.41 -4.21
N ARG A 76 -4.47 -9.43 -4.17
CA ARG A 76 -3.65 -9.89 -5.31
C ARG A 76 -3.93 -11.35 -5.66
N GLY A 77 -4.06 -12.23 -4.67
CA GLY A 77 -4.41 -13.63 -4.88
C GLY A 77 -5.77 -13.79 -5.59
N ALA A 78 -6.79 -13.05 -5.13
CA ALA A 78 -8.12 -13.04 -5.73
C ALA A 78 -8.10 -12.48 -7.17
N GLN A 79 -7.37 -11.39 -7.42
CA GLN A 79 -7.20 -10.80 -8.75
C GLN A 79 -6.50 -11.78 -9.71
N ASN A 80 -5.44 -12.45 -9.25
CA ASN A 80 -4.74 -13.45 -10.05
C ASN A 80 -5.66 -14.61 -10.41
N GLN A 81 -6.46 -15.11 -9.46
CA GLN A 81 -7.44 -16.15 -9.73
C GLN A 81 -8.51 -15.71 -10.72
N SER A 82 -9.06 -14.50 -10.57
CA SER A 82 -10.02 -13.92 -11.52
C SER A 82 -9.44 -13.83 -12.93
N SER A 83 -8.22 -13.29 -13.06
CA SER A 83 -7.55 -13.16 -14.36
C SER A 83 -7.29 -14.53 -15.00
N GLY A 84 -6.94 -15.55 -14.21
CA GLY A 84 -6.75 -16.92 -14.70
C GLY A 84 -8.04 -17.55 -15.19
N LEU A 85 -9.16 -17.32 -14.49
CA LEU A 85 -10.49 -17.78 -14.90
C LEU A 85 -10.94 -17.09 -16.19
N GLU A 86 -10.73 -15.77 -16.31
CA GLU A 86 -11.02 -15.01 -17.53
C GLU A 86 -10.18 -15.50 -18.71
N HIS A 87 -8.88 -15.75 -18.50
CA HIS A 87 -7.99 -16.24 -19.53
C HIS A 87 -8.36 -17.67 -19.98
N ALA A 88 -8.71 -18.55 -19.04
CA ALA A 88 -9.20 -19.89 -19.33
C ALA A 88 -10.55 -19.87 -20.07
N ALA A 89 -11.46 -18.97 -19.69
CA ALA A 89 -12.73 -18.75 -20.39
C ALA A 89 -12.50 -18.25 -21.83
N MET A 90 -11.57 -17.31 -22.03
CA MET A 90 -11.16 -16.83 -23.36
C MET A 90 -10.55 -17.94 -24.22
N HIS A 91 -9.71 -18.80 -23.65
CA HIS A 91 -9.13 -19.94 -24.37
C HIS A 91 -10.20 -20.96 -24.78
N LYS A 92 -11.20 -21.20 -23.93
CA LYS A 92 -12.36 -22.05 -24.26
C LYS A 92 -13.24 -21.41 -25.35
N CYS A 93 -13.51 -20.10 -25.26
CA CYS A 93 -14.26 -19.34 -26.28
C CYS A 93 -13.56 -19.44 -27.66
N ARG A 94 -12.22 -19.32 -27.72
CA ARG A 94 -11.44 -19.46 -28.96
C ARG A 94 -11.51 -20.85 -29.60
N LYS A 95 -11.61 -21.92 -28.80
CA LYS A 95 -11.68 -23.30 -29.29
C LYS A 95 -13.08 -23.75 -29.66
N SER A 96 -14.11 -22.99 -29.29
CA SER A 96 -15.49 -23.25 -29.69
C SER A 96 -15.67 -22.91 -31.18
N THR A 97 -15.69 -23.92 -32.04
CA THR A 97 -15.89 -23.83 -33.49
C THR A 97 -17.26 -23.27 -33.91
N THR A 98 -18.13 -22.89 -32.97
CA THR A 98 -19.45 -22.29 -33.25
C THR A 98 -19.40 -20.80 -33.62
N CYS A 99 -18.21 -20.17 -33.62
CA CYS A 99 -18.06 -18.75 -33.94
C CYS A 99 -17.12 -18.50 -35.12
N TRP A 100 -17.46 -18.98 -36.32
CA TRP A 100 -17.01 -18.40 -37.61
C TRP A 100 -17.98 -18.82 -38.74
N PRO A 101 -18.40 -17.96 -39.70
CA PRO A 101 -18.25 -16.50 -39.84
C PRO A 101 -19.59 -15.76 -39.99
N ILE A 102 -19.92 -14.81 -39.09
CA ILE A 102 -20.76 -13.65 -39.44
C ILE A 102 -20.21 -12.43 -38.66
N ASN A 103 -19.26 -11.73 -39.27
CA ASN A 103 -18.62 -10.48 -38.81
C ASN A 103 -17.82 -10.51 -37.47
N PRO A 104 -16.52 -10.14 -37.48
CA PRO A 104 -15.67 -10.15 -36.28
C PRO A 104 -16.13 -9.18 -35.17
N ALA A 105 -16.92 -8.15 -35.49
CA ALA A 105 -17.47 -7.21 -34.52
C ALA A 105 -18.51 -7.84 -33.56
N HIS A 106 -19.21 -8.91 -33.97
CA HIS A 106 -20.23 -9.56 -33.13
C HIS A 106 -19.67 -10.64 -32.18
N CYS A 107 -18.44 -11.12 -32.43
CA CYS A 107 -17.86 -12.23 -31.66
C CYS A 107 -17.42 -11.79 -30.25
N LEU A 108 -16.88 -10.57 -30.12
CA LEU A 108 -16.45 -10.00 -28.83
C LEU A 108 -17.62 -9.65 -27.91
N ALA A 109 -18.76 -9.22 -28.47
CA ALA A 109 -19.96 -8.87 -27.69
C ALA A 109 -20.62 -10.11 -27.06
N ARG A 110 -20.59 -11.27 -27.73
CA ARG A 110 -21.24 -12.50 -27.26
C ARG A 110 -20.46 -13.24 -26.17
N CYS A 111 -19.13 -13.23 -26.17
CA CYS A 111 -18.35 -13.89 -25.10
C CYS A 111 -18.40 -13.13 -23.75
N ARG A 112 -18.74 -11.83 -23.73
CA ARG A 112 -19.03 -11.10 -22.47
C ARG A 112 -20.43 -11.35 -21.90
N ALA A 113 -21.41 -11.70 -22.74
CA ALA A 113 -22.82 -11.85 -22.34
C ALA A 113 -23.20 -13.27 -21.86
N PHE A 114 -22.35 -14.27 -22.05
CA PHE A 114 -22.66 -15.70 -21.83
C PHE A 114 -21.90 -16.36 -20.67
N LEU A 115 -21.56 -15.60 -19.63
CA LEU A 115 -20.88 -16.15 -18.44
C LEU A 115 -21.70 -17.14 -17.58
N PRO A 116 -23.05 -17.27 -17.63
CA PRO A 116 -23.73 -18.29 -16.81
C PRO A 116 -24.16 -19.58 -17.55
N VAL A 117 -23.94 -19.75 -18.86
CA VAL A 117 -24.60 -20.85 -19.62
C VAL A 117 -23.70 -22.06 -19.92
N CYS A 118 -22.43 -22.07 -19.54
CA CYS A 118 -21.59 -23.29 -19.64
C CYS A 118 -21.67 -24.20 -18.40
N LYS A 119 -22.88 -24.53 -17.95
CA LYS A 119 -23.17 -25.77 -17.22
C LYS A 119 -24.06 -26.64 -18.10
N ARG A 120 -23.43 -27.54 -18.86
CA ARG A 120 -23.93 -28.89 -19.14
C ARG A 120 -22.73 -29.81 -19.20
#